data_AF-A0A401G1G8-F1
#
_entry.id   AF-A0A401G1G8-F1
#
_cell.length_a   1.000
_cell.length_b   1.000
_cell.length_c   1.000
_cell.angle_alpha   90.00
_cell.angle_beta   90.00
_cell.angle_gamma   90.00
#
_symmetry.space_group_name_H-M   'P 1'
#
loop_
_entity.id
_entity.type
_entity.pdbx_description
1 polymer ?
#
loop_
_entity_poly.entity_id
_entity_poly.type
_entity_poly.pdbx_seq_one_letter_code
_entity_poly.pdbx_strand_id
1 'polypeptide(L)'
;MSNSRMSIVASILSIVIGIIGIILYFIDINRPDLKIVILSNEPAFEINNKIEKLKILFNGQDLLRDNKSLSLVTFKLGNWGNRAIKPEDFDKDQLPFISVSNGNIFECLIDSSENYLKRKLEEMSLSSKGEREILKIEIPPLIINPKQFVIMQLLVTHNKNQRPRLDAYGNIANIGNIKKCIIHESNIVSQNSVITGDLKTQFLRFAFYGFLLIILTFIIYRILDKIWPKKSSKNNPDSDGENRDDPF
;
A
#
# COMPACT_ATOMS: atom_id res chain seq x y z
N MET A 1 -47.98 -11.76 13.67
CA MET A 1 -47.12 -10.56 13.91
C MET A 1 -45.65 -10.86 14.21
N SER A 2 -45.22 -12.11 14.46
CA SER A 2 -43.79 -12.45 14.63
C SER A 2 -42.97 -12.29 13.34
N ASN A 3 -43.55 -12.69 12.20
CA ASN A 3 -42.84 -12.77 10.91
C ASN A 3 -42.41 -11.42 10.34
N SER A 4 -43.14 -10.33 10.61
CA SER A 4 -42.80 -9.00 10.09
C SER A 4 -41.57 -8.40 10.77
N ARG A 5 -41.38 -8.64 12.07
CA ARG A 5 -40.20 -8.18 12.82
C ARG A 5 -38.94 -8.92 12.39
N MET A 6 -39.05 -10.23 12.19
CA MET A 6 -37.95 -11.06 11.71
C MET A 6 -37.56 -10.71 10.27
N SER A 7 -38.54 -10.38 9.43
CA SER A 7 -38.29 -9.92 8.06
C SER A 7 -37.54 -8.58 8.02
N ILE A 8 -37.88 -7.62 8.87
CA ILE A 8 -37.17 -6.32 8.93
C ILE A 8 -35.71 -6.51 9.36
N VAL A 9 -35.47 -7.33 10.38
CA VAL A 9 -34.11 -7.65 10.84
C VAL A 9 -33.30 -8.34 9.74
N ALA A 10 -33.90 -9.31 9.04
CA ALA A 10 -33.26 -10.01 7.93
C ALA A 10 -32.93 -9.06 6.76
N SER A 11 -33.82 -8.12 6.42
CA SER A 11 -33.58 -7.13 5.37
C SER A 11 -32.41 -6.20 5.72
N ILE A 12 -32.34 -5.71 6.96
CA ILE A 12 -31.22 -4.86 7.42
C ILE A 12 -29.90 -5.64 7.35
N LEU A 13 -29.89 -6.90 7.81
CA LEU A 13 -28.70 -7.75 7.78
C LEU A 13 -28.21 -8.01 6.34
N SER A 14 -29.15 -8.28 5.42
CA SER A 14 -28.83 -8.50 4.00
C SER A 14 -28.20 -7.26 3.35
N ILE A 15 -28.70 -6.06 3.67
CA ILE A 15 -28.14 -4.80 3.17
C ILE A 15 -26.70 -4.61 3.69
N VAL A 16 -26.45 -4.87 4.98
CA VAL A 16 -25.09 -4.72 5.54
C VAL A 16 -24.11 -5.72 4.92
N ILE A 17 -24.52 -6.98 4.75
CA ILE A 17 -23.70 -8.00 4.08
C ILE A 17 -23.43 -7.59 2.63
N GLY A 18 -24.43 -7.08 1.93
CA GLY A 18 -24.29 -6.57 0.56
C GLY A 18 -23.29 -5.42 0.45
N ILE A 19 -23.37 -4.44 1.36
CA ILE A 19 -22.43 -3.30 1.41
C ILE A 19 -21.00 -3.79 1.70
N ILE A 20 -20.83 -4.71 2.66
CA ILE A 20 -19.51 -5.29 2.97
C ILE A 20 -18.95 -6.03 1.74
N GLY A 21 -19.77 -6.83 1.06
CA GLY A 21 -19.37 -7.53 -0.16
C GLY A 21 -18.91 -6.58 -1.27
N ILE A 22 -19.62 -5.48 -1.47
CA ILE A 22 -19.24 -4.43 -2.44
C ILE A 22 -17.91 -3.78 -2.02
N ILE A 23 -17.74 -3.41 -0.76
CA ILE A 23 -16.50 -2.81 -0.26
C ILE A 23 -15.30 -3.75 -0.46
N LEU A 24 -15.44 -5.04 -0.12
CA LEU A 24 -14.39 -6.03 -0.31
C LEU A 24 -14.02 -6.20 -1.78
N TYR A 25 -15.01 -6.19 -2.68
CA TYR A 25 -14.77 -6.25 -4.13
C TYR A 25 -13.94 -5.07 -4.64
N PHE A 26 -14.22 -3.84 -4.16
CA PHE A 26 -13.44 -2.65 -4.54
C PHE A 26 -12.03 -2.62 -3.93
N ILE A 27 -11.82 -3.23 -2.76
CA ILE A 27 -10.49 -3.35 -2.13
C ILE A 27 -9.62 -4.36 -2.88
N ASP A 28 -10.21 -5.44 -3.40
CA ASP A 28 -9.49 -6.50 -4.11
C ASP A 28 -9.36 -6.26 -5.63
N ILE A 29 -9.55 -5.01 -6.08
CA ILE A 29 -9.31 -4.68 -7.49
C ILE A 29 -7.86 -5.04 -7.83
N ASN A 30 -7.71 -6.02 -8.72
CA ASN A 30 -6.44 -6.57 -9.18
C ASN A 30 -5.65 -5.50 -9.95
N ARG A 31 -4.77 -4.79 -9.25
CA ARG A 31 -3.94 -3.72 -9.82
C ARG A 31 -2.47 -3.89 -9.45
N PRO A 32 -1.56 -3.63 -10.41
CA PRO A 32 -0.14 -3.52 -10.10
C PRO A 32 0.13 -2.18 -9.42
N ASP A 33 1.17 -2.12 -8.59
CA ASP A 33 1.56 -0.86 -7.92
C ASP A 33 3.07 -0.82 -7.72
N LEU A 34 3.79 -0.28 -8.72
CA LEU A 34 5.23 -0.11 -8.67
C LEU A 34 5.58 1.19 -7.93
N LYS A 35 6.36 1.07 -6.85
CA LYS A 35 6.82 2.24 -6.09
C LYS A 35 8.33 2.22 -5.91
N ILE A 36 8.87 3.42 -5.70
CA ILE A 36 10.23 3.59 -5.19
C ILE A 36 10.15 4.10 -3.77
N VAL A 37 10.83 3.40 -2.89
CA VAL A 37 10.87 3.67 -1.46
C VAL A 37 12.30 3.98 -1.08
N ILE A 38 12.62 5.24 -0.81
CA ILE A 38 13.96 5.63 -0.36
C ILE A 38 14.14 5.14 1.08
N LEU A 39 15.14 4.28 1.29
CA LEU A 39 15.48 3.68 2.58
C LEU A 39 16.55 4.51 3.31
N SER A 40 17.56 5.00 2.57
CA SER A 40 18.60 5.87 3.12
C SER A 40 19.16 6.79 2.04
N ASN A 41 19.65 7.96 2.45
CA ASN A 41 20.37 8.91 1.60
C ASN A 41 21.39 9.65 2.46
N GLU A 42 22.45 8.93 2.84
CA GLU A 42 23.42 9.39 3.81
C GLU A 42 24.79 9.62 3.16
N PRO A 43 25.55 10.62 3.62
CA PRO A 43 26.96 10.75 3.25
C PRO A 43 27.72 9.48 3.65
N ALA A 44 28.57 8.98 2.76
CA ALA A 44 29.42 7.82 3.05
C ALA A 44 30.47 8.15 4.12
N PHE A 45 30.85 9.42 4.23
CA PHE A 45 31.70 9.96 5.27
C PHE A 45 31.38 11.43 5.51
N GLU A 46 31.44 11.87 6.76
CA GLU A 46 31.35 13.29 7.13
C GLU A 46 32.67 13.71 7.79
N ILE A 47 33.26 14.79 7.28
CA ILE A 47 34.45 15.39 7.88
C ILE A 47 34.06 16.71 8.49
N ASN A 48 34.03 16.75 9.82
CA ASN A 48 33.63 17.93 10.58
C ASN A 48 34.73 18.98 10.67
N ASN A 49 36.00 18.60 10.47
CA ASN A 49 37.15 19.49 10.64
C ASN A 49 38.02 19.51 9.38
N LYS A 50 38.42 20.72 8.94
CA LYS A 50 39.35 20.88 7.82
C LYS A 50 40.75 20.46 8.26
N ILE A 51 41.17 19.27 7.85
CA ILE A 51 42.53 18.76 8.10
C ILE A 51 43.35 18.99 6.83
N GLU A 52 44.29 19.94 6.86
CA GLU A 52 45.04 20.41 5.67
C GLU A 52 45.81 19.30 4.92
N LYS A 53 46.23 18.26 5.63
CA LYS A 53 47.02 17.15 5.08
C LYS A 53 46.18 15.92 4.73
N LEU A 54 44.87 15.92 4.98
CA LEU A 54 44.00 14.80 4.66
C LEU A 54 43.63 14.83 3.19
N LYS A 55 43.81 13.70 2.50
CA LYS A 55 43.33 13.47 1.14
C LYS A 55 42.37 12.28 1.16
N ILE A 56 41.24 12.42 0.48
CA ILE A 56 40.32 11.29 0.26
C ILE A 56 40.33 11.00 -1.22
N LEU A 57 40.94 9.87 -1.58
CA LEU A 57 41.03 9.42 -2.95
C LEU A 57 39.86 8.47 -3.25
N PHE A 58 39.11 8.78 -4.29
CA PHE A 58 38.09 7.91 -4.84
C PHE A 58 38.25 7.86 -6.36
N ASN A 59 38.46 6.64 -6.89
CA ASN A 59 38.78 6.42 -8.30
C ASN A 59 39.90 7.36 -8.83
N GLY A 60 40.96 7.54 -8.03
CA GLY A 60 42.09 8.43 -8.37
C GLY A 60 41.81 9.94 -8.23
N GLN A 61 40.58 10.37 -7.93
CA GLN A 61 40.22 11.77 -7.70
C GLN A 61 40.29 12.13 -6.21
N ASP A 62 40.85 13.29 -5.89
CA ASP A 62 40.87 13.83 -4.52
C ASP A 62 39.56 14.57 -4.25
N LEU A 63 38.62 13.90 -3.60
CA LEU A 63 37.29 14.43 -3.33
C LEU A 63 37.34 15.72 -2.52
N LEU A 64 38.32 15.88 -1.64
CA LEU A 64 38.44 17.08 -0.80
C LEU A 64 38.92 18.28 -1.58
N ARG A 65 39.94 18.08 -2.43
CA ARG A 65 40.45 19.12 -3.33
C ARG A 65 39.39 19.57 -4.32
N ASP A 66 38.61 18.62 -4.84
CA ASP A 66 37.66 18.87 -5.92
C ASP A 66 36.27 19.31 -5.39
N ASN A 67 36.15 19.59 -4.07
CA ASN A 67 34.92 19.98 -3.38
C ASN A 67 33.74 19.00 -3.57
N LYS A 68 34.07 17.72 -3.78
CA LYS A 68 33.13 16.62 -3.93
C LYS A 68 32.93 15.88 -2.61
N SER A 69 31.83 15.16 -2.53
CA SER A 69 31.48 14.25 -1.45
C SER A 69 30.90 12.97 -2.05
N LEU A 70 30.89 11.92 -1.24
CA LEU A 70 30.34 10.62 -1.58
C LEU A 70 29.13 10.37 -0.69
N SER A 71 28.03 9.91 -1.27
CA SER A 71 26.83 9.48 -0.55
C SER A 71 26.43 8.08 -0.95
N LEU A 72 25.91 7.32 0.02
CA LEU A 72 25.28 6.04 -0.21
C LEU A 72 23.77 6.23 -0.18
N VAL A 73 23.13 6.02 -1.33
CA VAL A 73 21.69 6.15 -1.48
C VAL A 73 21.08 4.77 -1.65
N THR A 74 20.30 4.33 -0.68
CA THR A 74 19.62 3.02 -0.73
C THR A 74 18.14 3.23 -0.97
N PHE A 75 17.58 2.52 -1.94
CA PHE A 75 16.16 2.54 -2.18
C PHE A 75 15.64 1.16 -2.57
N LYS A 76 14.34 0.96 -2.35
CA LYS A 76 13.61 -0.26 -2.65
C LYS A 76 12.63 0.01 -3.78
N LEU A 77 12.77 -0.71 -4.88
CA LEU A 77 11.82 -0.80 -5.98
C LEU A 77 11.01 -2.07 -5.82
N GLY A 78 9.68 -2.03 -5.92
CA GLY A 78 8.88 -3.23 -5.71
C GLY A 78 7.43 -3.08 -6.12
N ASN A 79 6.73 -4.21 -6.17
CA ASN A 79 5.31 -4.24 -6.47
C ASN A 79 4.50 -4.38 -5.16
N TRP A 80 3.84 -3.29 -4.76
CA TRP A 80 2.94 -3.25 -3.61
C TRP A 80 1.48 -3.59 -3.98
N GLY A 81 1.22 -3.87 -5.26
CA GLY A 81 -0.09 -4.26 -5.76
C GLY A 81 -0.40 -5.73 -5.51
N ASN A 82 -1.63 -6.13 -5.82
CA ASN A 82 -2.11 -7.52 -5.77
C ASN A 82 -2.03 -8.22 -7.15
N ARG A 83 -1.70 -7.49 -8.23
CA ARG A 83 -1.44 -8.04 -9.56
C ARG A 83 0.05 -8.00 -9.92
N ALA A 84 0.54 -9.02 -10.61
CA ALA A 84 1.89 -9.01 -11.18
C ALA A 84 2.05 -7.91 -12.24
N ILE A 85 3.25 -7.35 -12.33
CA ILE A 85 3.71 -6.51 -13.44
C ILE A 85 4.39 -7.42 -14.45
N LYS A 86 3.98 -7.35 -15.71
CA LYS A 86 4.54 -8.16 -16.80
C LYS A 86 5.35 -7.30 -17.76
N PRO A 87 6.24 -7.89 -18.57
CA PRO A 87 6.96 -7.18 -19.63
C PRO A 87 6.03 -6.43 -20.58
N GLU A 88 4.83 -6.96 -20.85
CA GLU A 88 3.83 -6.30 -21.70
C GLU A 88 3.25 -5.01 -21.08
N ASP A 89 3.33 -4.84 -19.76
CA ASP A 89 2.86 -3.63 -19.08
C ASP A 89 3.84 -2.45 -19.26
N PHE A 90 5.07 -2.71 -19.71
CA PHE A 90 6.07 -1.66 -19.95
C PHE A 90 5.85 -1.02 -21.32
N ASP A 91 6.04 0.30 -21.37
CA ASP A 91 6.10 1.01 -22.63
C ASP A 91 7.38 0.60 -23.39
N LYS A 92 7.19 0.12 -24.63
CA LYS A 92 8.30 -0.35 -25.48
C LYS A 92 9.13 0.79 -26.05
N ASP A 93 8.53 1.97 -26.20
CA ASP A 93 9.18 3.14 -26.79
C ASP A 93 9.88 3.99 -25.73
N GLN A 94 9.45 3.88 -24.47
CA GLN A 94 10.03 4.62 -23.35
C GLN A 94 10.11 3.78 -22.07
N LEU A 95 11.25 3.14 -21.84
CA LEU A 95 11.49 2.39 -20.62
C LEU A 95 11.49 3.31 -19.38
N PRO A 96 10.91 2.86 -18.26
CA PRO A 96 11.01 3.58 -17.01
C PRO A 96 12.45 3.66 -16.53
N PHE A 97 12.82 4.77 -15.89
CA PHE A 97 14.17 4.99 -15.40
C PHE A 97 14.18 5.78 -14.10
N ILE A 98 15.27 5.61 -13.35
CA ILE A 98 15.54 6.30 -12.11
C ILE A 98 16.68 7.25 -12.37
N SER A 99 16.49 8.54 -12.15
CA SER A 99 17.55 9.53 -12.30
C SER A 99 18.05 10.02 -10.96
N VAL A 100 19.36 10.25 -10.86
CA VAL A 100 19.97 11.01 -9.77
C VAL A 100 20.16 12.45 -10.24
N SER A 101 19.57 13.40 -9.54
CA SER A 101 19.90 14.82 -9.69
C SER A 101 20.92 15.25 -8.64
N ASN A 102 21.74 16.25 -9.02
CA ASN A 102 22.86 16.78 -8.21
C ASN A 102 23.94 15.75 -7.86
N GLY A 103 24.14 14.72 -8.69
CA GLY A 103 25.20 13.76 -8.48
C GLY A 103 25.33 12.77 -9.62
N ASN A 104 26.44 12.04 -9.60
CA ASN A 104 26.80 11.03 -10.59
C ASN A 104 26.88 9.67 -9.91
N ILE A 105 26.23 8.67 -10.49
CA ILE A 105 26.26 7.29 -10.01
C ILE A 105 27.59 6.68 -10.45
N PHE A 106 28.33 6.15 -9.49
CA PHE A 106 29.60 5.45 -9.73
C PHE A 106 29.42 3.93 -9.66
N GLU A 107 28.66 3.46 -8.67
CA GLU A 107 28.42 2.04 -8.45
C GLU A 107 26.96 1.82 -8.06
N CYS A 108 26.40 0.69 -8.50
CA CYS A 108 25.07 0.23 -8.13
C CYS A 108 25.20 -1.22 -7.68
N LEU A 109 24.92 -1.47 -6.40
CA LEU A 109 24.79 -2.82 -5.86
C LEU A 109 23.31 -3.19 -5.80
N ILE A 110 22.99 -4.39 -6.27
CA ILE A 110 21.63 -4.87 -6.38
C ILE A 110 21.43 -6.07 -5.47
N ASP A 111 20.40 -5.99 -4.64
CA ASP A 111 19.88 -7.12 -3.87
C ASP A 111 18.38 -7.30 -4.14
N SER A 112 17.84 -8.49 -3.94
CA SER A 112 16.43 -8.74 -4.29
C SER A 112 15.79 -9.81 -3.43
N SER A 113 14.46 -9.72 -3.31
CA SER A 113 13.63 -10.80 -2.79
C SER A 113 13.69 -12.06 -3.65
N GLU A 114 14.07 -11.95 -4.94
CA GLU A 114 14.07 -13.09 -5.87
C GLU A 114 15.29 -13.07 -6.81
N ASN A 115 15.92 -14.23 -7.00
CA ASN A 115 17.14 -14.38 -7.80
C ASN A 115 16.95 -13.97 -9.27
N TYR A 116 15.78 -14.22 -9.84
CA TYR A 116 15.45 -13.81 -11.22
C TYR A 116 15.59 -12.28 -11.40
N LEU A 117 15.03 -11.51 -10.47
CA LEU A 117 15.04 -10.05 -10.50
C LEU A 117 16.47 -9.52 -10.35
N LYS A 118 17.21 -10.08 -9.38
CA LYS A 118 18.61 -9.74 -9.15
C LYS A 118 19.44 -9.92 -10.42
N ARG A 119 19.43 -11.13 -10.99
CA ARG A 119 20.21 -11.44 -12.20
C ARG A 119 19.86 -10.52 -13.37
N LYS A 120 18.56 -10.27 -13.61
CA LYS A 120 18.12 -9.42 -14.72
C LYS A 120 18.57 -7.97 -14.59
N LEU A 121 18.56 -7.41 -13.38
CA LEU A 121 19.00 -6.04 -13.15
C LEU A 121 20.53 -5.95 -13.11
N GLU A 122 21.23 -6.94 -12.56
CA GLU A 122 22.69 -7.02 -12.57
C GLU A 122 23.23 -7.07 -14.01
N GLU A 123 22.62 -7.85 -14.91
CA GLU A 123 22.98 -7.89 -16.35
C GLU A 123 22.97 -6.49 -16.98
N MET A 124 22.04 -5.62 -16.59
CA MET A 124 21.99 -4.23 -17.05
C MET A 124 23.01 -3.32 -16.37
N SER A 125 23.19 -3.46 -15.05
CA SER A 125 24.21 -2.70 -14.32
C SER A 125 25.63 -3.05 -14.77
N LEU A 126 25.87 -4.28 -15.24
CA LEU A 126 27.14 -4.70 -15.84
C LEU A 126 27.43 -3.99 -17.18
N SER A 127 26.42 -3.68 -17.97
CA SER A 127 26.60 -2.85 -19.19
C SER A 127 27.00 -1.40 -18.86
N SER A 128 26.79 -0.99 -17.61
CA SER A 128 27.14 0.32 -17.05
C SER A 128 28.48 0.35 -16.31
N LYS A 129 29.20 -0.77 -16.18
CA LYS A 129 30.55 -0.86 -15.55
C LYS A 129 31.69 -0.22 -16.38
N GLY A 130 31.36 0.73 -17.25
CA GLY A 130 32.36 1.64 -17.79
C GLY A 130 32.68 2.72 -16.76
N GLU A 131 33.84 3.35 -16.86
CA GLU A 131 34.25 4.54 -16.07
C GLU A 131 33.42 5.79 -16.40
N ARG A 132 32.10 5.64 -16.57
CA ARG A 132 31.20 6.71 -17.00
C ARG A 132 30.31 7.09 -15.83
N GLU A 133 30.29 8.38 -15.56
CA GLU A 133 29.33 9.00 -14.67
C GLU A 133 27.92 8.83 -15.25
N ILE A 134 27.11 8.00 -14.60
CA ILE A 134 25.74 7.71 -15.08
C ILE A 134 24.75 8.54 -14.28
N LEU A 135 23.84 9.20 -15.00
CA LEU A 135 22.79 10.04 -14.42
C LEU A 135 21.47 9.28 -14.25
N LYS A 136 21.28 8.15 -14.96
CA LYS A 136 20.01 7.43 -15.08
C LYS A 136 20.21 5.91 -15.08
N ILE A 137 19.36 5.19 -14.35
CA ILE A 137 19.27 3.72 -14.35
C ILE A 137 17.95 3.34 -15.01
N GLU A 138 18.02 2.70 -16.17
CA GLU A 138 16.84 2.16 -16.85
C GLU A 138 16.35 0.87 -16.19
N ILE A 139 15.04 0.70 -16.13
CA ILE A 139 14.37 -0.47 -15.61
C ILE A 139 13.87 -1.28 -16.82
N PRO A 140 14.41 -2.49 -17.06
CA PRO A 140 14.00 -3.29 -18.19
C PRO A 140 12.56 -3.80 -18.02
N PRO A 141 11.91 -4.25 -19.10
CA PRO A 141 10.69 -5.02 -18.98
C PRO A 141 10.96 -6.32 -18.19
N LEU A 142 10.36 -6.44 -17.01
CA LEU A 142 10.65 -7.53 -16.08
C LEU A 142 9.38 -7.97 -15.33
N ILE A 143 9.30 -9.24 -14.96
CA ILE A 143 8.15 -9.79 -14.22
C ILE A 143 8.33 -9.50 -12.73
N ILE A 144 7.44 -8.69 -12.14
CA ILE A 144 7.43 -8.40 -10.69
C ILE A 144 6.12 -8.89 -10.09
N ASN A 145 6.17 -10.01 -9.38
CA ASN A 145 5.00 -10.53 -8.67
C ASN A 145 4.64 -9.66 -7.45
N PRO A 146 3.40 -9.74 -6.95
CA PRO A 146 3.00 -9.08 -5.72
C PRO A 146 3.99 -9.33 -4.58
N LYS A 147 4.34 -8.26 -3.84
CA LYS A 147 5.28 -8.29 -2.70
C LYS A 147 6.74 -8.56 -3.07
N GLN A 148 7.09 -8.79 -4.34
CA GLN A 148 8.48 -8.87 -4.76
C GLN A 148 9.11 -7.48 -4.86
N PHE A 149 10.41 -7.43 -4.56
CA PHE A 149 11.15 -6.18 -4.54
C PHE A 149 12.64 -6.39 -4.82
N VAL A 150 13.28 -5.27 -5.13
CA VAL A 150 14.71 -5.11 -5.35
C VAL A 150 15.18 -3.94 -4.49
N ILE A 151 16.31 -4.12 -3.82
CA ILE A 151 17.01 -3.08 -3.10
C ILE A 151 18.21 -2.69 -3.96
N MET A 152 18.31 -1.40 -4.25
CA MET A 152 19.42 -0.82 -4.99
C MET A 152 20.18 0.12 -4.07
N GLN A 153 21.49 -0.09 -3.96
CA GLN A 153 22.41 0.75 -3.22
C GLN A 153 23.30 1.47 -4.21
N LEU A 154 23.13 2.78 -4.30
CA LEU A 154 23.86 3.64 -5.22
C LEU A 154 24.98 4.35 -4.47
N LEU A 155 26.18 4.23 -5.00
CA LEU A 155 27.31 5.05 -4.61
C LEU A 155 27.35 6.29 -5.51
N VAL A 156 27.06 7.46 -4.94
CA VAL A 156 26.86 8.70 -5.69
C VAL A 156 27.90 9.73 -5.29
N THR A 157 28.61 10.28 -6.28
CA THR A 157 29.48 11.45 -6.10
C THR A 157 28.69 12.73 -6.37
N HIS A 158 28.85 13.74 -5.51
CA HIS A 158 28.12 15.00 -5.63
C HIS A 158 28.95 16.16 -5.06
N ASN A 159 28.53 17.41 -5.30
CA ASN A 159 29.15 18.57 -4.67
C ASN A 159 28.85 18.58 -3.17
N LYS A 160 29.80 19.00 -2.32
CA LYS A 160 29.60 19.06 -0.86
C LYS A 160 28.35 19.82 -0.41
N ASN A 161 27.96 20.86 -1.15
CA ASN A 161 26.83 21.73 -0.81
C ASN A 161 25.47 21.25 -1.36
N GLN A 162 25.43 20.12 -2.06
CA GLN A 162 24.22 19.62 -2.70
C GLN A 162 24.03 18.16 -2.35
N ARG A 163 22.88 17.76 -1.83
CA ARG A 163 22.57 16.34 -1.61
C ARG A 163 21.99 15.71 -2.89
N PRO A 164 22.34 14.47 -3.21
CA PRO A 164 21.76 13.78 -4.35
C PRO A 164 20.27 13.53 -4.13
N ARG A 165 19.47 13.67 -5.18
CA ARG A 165 18.03 13.39 -5.13
C ARG A 165 17.66 12.34 -6.18
N LEU A 166 16.90 11.34 -5.77
CA LEU A 166 16.39 10.29 -6.65
C LEU A 166 15.01 10.64 -7.16
N ASP A 167 14.80 10.61 -8.46
CA ASP A 167 13.50 10.77 -9.09
C ASP A 167 13.23 9.62 -10.06
N ALA A 168 11.96 9.24 -10.16
CA ALA A 168 11.50 8.11 -10.95
C ALA A 168 10.67 8.62 -12.13
N TYR A 169 10.93 8.11 -13.32
CA TYR A 169 10.25 8.51 -14.54
C TYR A 169 9.83 7.28 -15.33
N GLY A 170 8.83 7.47 -16.18
CA GLY A 170 8.29 6.45 -17.06
C GLY A 170 6.89 6.01 -16.67
N ASN A 171 6.27 5.34 -17.63
CA ASN A 171 4.89 4.92 -17.57
C ASN A 171 4.80 3.40 -17.62
N ILE A 172 3.94 2.82 -16.78
CA ILE A 172 3.61 1.40 -16.80
C ILE A 172 2.09 1.28 -16.90
N ALA A 173 1.62 0.42 -17.79
CA ALA A 173 0.19 0.20 -18.01
C ALA A 173 -0.52 -0.12 -16.69
N ASN A 174 -1.67 0.53 -16.46
CA ASN A 174 -2.48 0.42 -15.23
C ASN A 174 -1.82 0.94 -13.94
N ILE A 175 -0.62 1.53 -14.01
CA ILE A 175 0.05 2.23 -12.89
C ILE A 175 0.12 3.73 -13.17
N GLY A 176 0.44 4.11 -14.41
CA GLY A 176 0.81 5.48 -14.76
C GLY A 176 2.28 5.75 -14.42
N ASN A 177 2.56 6.95 -13.91
CA ASN A 177 3.90 7.32 -13.44
C ASN A 177 4.31 6.59 -12.17
N ILE A 178 5.58 6.18 -12.10
CA ILE A 178 6.16 5.55 -10.90
C ILE A 178 6.08 6.52 -9.72
N LYS A 179 5.43 6.09 -8.63
CA LYS A 179 5.28 6.90 -7.42
C LYS A 179 6.53 6.80 -6.55
N LYS A 180 7.04 7.96 -6.13
CA LYS A 180 8.12 8.09 -5.14
C LYS A 180 7.54 8.20 -3.75
N CYS A 181 7.99 7.34 -2.84
CA CYS A 181 7.71 7.38 -1.42
C CYS A 181 9.04 7.55 -0.67
N ILE A 182 9.11 8.55 0.19
CA ILE A 182 10.26 8.76 1.07
C ILE A 182 9.87 8.18 2.43
N ILE A 183 10.55 7.15 2.89
CA ILE A 183 10.41 6.73 4.29
C ILE A 183 11.27 7.70 5.09
N HIS A 184 10.63 8.68 5.74
CA HIS A 184 11.21 9.20 6.97
C HIS A 184 11.03 8.12 8.04
N GLU A 185 12.09 7.86 8.78
CA GLU A 185 12.12 6.96 9.94
C GLU A 185 11.23 7.53 11.06
N SER A 186 9.94 7.52 10.83
CA SER A 186 8.91 7.85 11.80
C SER A 186 7.76 6.93 11.46
N ASN A 187 7.58 5.86 12.25
CA ASN A 187 6.40 4.99 12.29
C ASN A 187 5.25 5.43 11.36
N ILE A 188 5.38 5.17 10.06
CA ILE A 188 4.34 5.54 9.12
C ILE A 188 3.32 4.43 9.22
N VAL A 189 2.43 4.58 10.21
CA VAL A 189 1.08 4.04 10.17
C VAL A 189 0.45 4.65 8.91
N SER A 190 0.76 4.04 7.77
CA SER A 190 0.17 4.40 6.49
C SER A 190 -1.32 4.26 6.67
N GLN A 191 -2.13 5.22 6.23
CA GLN A 191 -3.59 5.12 6.31
C GLN A 191 -4.13 3.86 5.59
N ASN A 192 -3.32 3.23 4.73
CA ASN A 192 -3.58 1.91 4.17
C ASN A 192 -3.46 0.75 5.18
N SER A 193 -2.74 0.85 6.30
CA SER A 193 -2.64 -0.20 7.33
C SER A 193 -3.98 -0.48 8.06
N VAL A 194 -4.96 0.41 7.90
CA VAL A 194 -6.35 0.14 8.34
C VAL A 194 -7.09 -0.76 7.34
N ILE A 195 -6.62 -0.87 6.09
CA ILE A 195 -7.33 -1.57 5.01
C ILE A 195 -6.53 -2.78 4.49
N THR A 196 -5.22 -2.69 4.36
CA THR A 196 -4.31 -3.79 3.97
C THR A 196 -3.60 -4.35 5.20
N GLY A 197 -4.34 -5.10 6.03
CA GLY A 197 -3.76 -5.93 7.09
C GLY A 197 -3.42 -7.34 6.59
N ASP A 198 -2.61 -8.09 7.34
CA ASP A 198 -2.39 -9.53 7.11
C ASP A 198 -3.73 -10.29 7.13
N LEU A 199 -3.86 -11.42 6.42
CA LEU A 199 -5.11 -12.20 6.32
C LEU A 199 -5.68 -12.53 7.71
N LYS A 200 -4.79 -12.80 8.68
CA LYS A 200 -5.15 -13.03 10.08
C LYS A 200 -5.75 -11.78 10.75
N THR A 201 -5.16 -10.61 10.50
CA THR A 201 -5.66 -9.32 11.02
C THR A 201 -7.01 -8.96 10.42
N GLN A 202 -7.22 -9.25 9.14
CA GLN A 202 -8.52 -9.02 8.48
C GLN A 202 -9.59 -9.99 9.00
N PHE A 203 -9.26 -11.25 9.23
CA PHE A 203 -10.17 -12.23 9.82
C PHE A 203 -10.59 -11.87 11.25
N LEU A 204 -9.63 -11.42 12.08
CA LEU A 204 -9.91 -10.96 13.44
C LEU A 204 -10.80 -9.70 13.44
N ARG A 205 -10.57 -8.76 12.53
CA ARG A 205 -11.43 -7.59 12.34
C ARG A 205 -12.84 -7.99 11.88
N PHE A 206 -12.96 -8.92 10.94
CA PHE A 206 -14.26 -9.44 10.51
C PHE A 206 -15.03 -10.09 11.67
N ALA A 207 -14.37 -10.91 12.49
CA ALA A 207 -14.97 -11.50 13.68
C ALA A 207 -15.43 -10.44 14.69
N PHE A 208 -14.60 -9.41 14.93
CA PHE A 208 -14.93 -8.32 15.85
C PHE A 208 -16.11 -7.46 15.36
N TYR A 209 -16.11 -7.06 14.09
CA TYR A 209 -17.21 -6.29 13.50
C TYR A 209 -18.49 -7.12 13.38
N GLY A 210 -18.37 -8.41 13.06
CA GLY A 210 -19.50 -9.34 13.07
C GLY A 210 -20.13 -9.48 14.45
N PHE A 211 -19.30 -9.59 15.50
CA PHE A 211 -19.77 -9.63 16.89
C PHE A 211 -20.49 -8.34 17.31
N LEU A 212 -19.92 -7.17 16.98
CA LEU A 212 -20.56 -5.87 17.20
C LEU A 212 -21.90 -5.76 16.49
N LEU A 213 -22.00 -6.27 15.26
CA LEU A 213 -23.24 -6.27 14.49
C LEU A 213 -24.32 -7.16 15.11
N ILE A 214 -23.95 -8.32 15.65
CA ILE A 214 -24.87 -9.19 16.39
C ILE A 214 -25.41 -8.47 17.63
N ILE A 215 -24.53 -7.81 18.40
CA ILE A 215 -24.93 -7.01 19.56
C ILE A 215 -25.89 -5.90 19.14
N LEU A 216 -25.57 -5.15 18.08
CA LEU A 216 -26.41 -4.08 17.58
C LEU A 216 -27.79 -4.59 17.15
N THR A 217 -27.83 -5.74 16.46
CA THR A 217 -29.08 -6.38 16.04
C THR A 217 -29.94 -6.77 17.26
N PHE A 218 -29.30 -7.27 18.32
CA PHE A 218 -29.98 -7.61 19.57
C PHE A 218 -30.54 -6.38 20.28
N ILE A 219 -29.79 -5.26 20.28
CA ILE A 219 -30.23 -3.98 20.83
C ILE A 219 -31.44 -3.45 20.04
N ILE A 220 -31.37 -3.45 18.70
CA ILE A 220 -32.47 -3.01 17.84
C ILE A 220 -33.71 -3.87 18.08
N TYR A 221 -33.55 -5.20 18.16
CA TYR A 221 -34.65 -6.11 18.49
C TYR A 221 -35.31 -5.77 19.83
N ARG A 222 -34.51 -5.52 20.88
CA ARG A 222 -35.01 -5.11 22.20
C ARG A 222 -35.76 -3.78 22.18
N ILE A 223 -35.28 -2.80 21.41
CA ILE A 223 -35.93 -1.50 21.25
C ILE A 223 -37.27 -1.66 20.52
N LEU A 224 -37.30 -2.43 19.42
CA LEU A 224 -38.52 -2.71 18.66
C LEU A 224 -39.57 -3.46 19.49
N ASP A 225 -39.12 -4.39 20.34
CA ASP A 225 -40.01 -5.11 21.25
C ASP A 225 -40.64 -4.19 22.30
N LYS A 226 -39.88 -3.20 22.79
CA LYS A 226 -40.36 -2.20 23.75
C LYS A 226 -41.31 -1.17 23.12
N ILE A 227 -41.04 -0.72 21.90
CA ILE A 227 -41.82 0.33 21.22
C ILE A 227 -43.16 -0.20 20.70
N TRP A 228 -43.26 -1.50 20.39
CA TRP A 228 -44.48 -2.08 19.82
C TRP A 228 -45.09 -3.11 20.78
N PRO A 229 -45.70 -2.65 21.89
CA PRO A 229 -46.29 -3.56 22.88
C PRO A 229 -47.39 -4.40 22.23
N LYS A 230 -47.39 -5.68 22.60
CA LYS A 230 -48.35 -6.69 22.14
C LYS A 230 -49.76 -6.19 22.45
N LYS A 231 -50.54 -5.79 21.43
CA LYS A 231 -51.95 -5.40 21.60
C LYS A 231 -52.69 -6.62 22.16
N SER A 232 -52.97 -6.62 23.45
CA SER A 232 -53.72 -7.68 24.12
C SER A 232 -55.12 -7.71 23.51
N SER A 233 -55.45 -8.81 22.83
CA SER A 233 -56.82 -9.12 22.45
C SER A 233 -57.60 -9.42 23.73
N LYS A 234 -58.15 -8.36 24.35
CA LYS A 234 -59.20 -8.52 25.36
C LYS A 234 -60.45 -8.94 24.58
N ASN A 235 -60.73 -10.24 24.57
CA ASN A 235 -62.02 -10.77 24.14
C ASN A 235 -63.10 -10.18 25.06
N ASN A 236 -64.11 -9.61 24.43
CA ASN A 236 -65.31 -9.03 25.03
C ASN A 236 -66.13 -10.15 25.71
N PRO A 237 -66.43 -10.09 27.01
CA PRO A 237 -67.38 -11.01 27.64
C PRO A 237 -68.67 -10.24 27.91
N ASP A 238 -69.46 -9.92 26.88
CA ASP A 238 -70.79 -9.36 27.06
C ASP A 238 -71.66 -9.73 25.86
N SER A 239 -72.39 -10.84 26.01
CA SER A 239 -73.62 -11.10 25.26
C SER A 239 -74.55 -11.93 26.13
N ASP A 240 -74.96 -11.34 27.25
CA ASP A 240 -76.18 -11.73 27.95
C ASP A 240 -77.30 -10.73 27.58
N GLY A 241 -78.43 -11.28 27.17
CA GLY A 241 -79.74 -10.65 27.29
C GLY A 241 -80.34 -10.04 26.03
N GLU A 242 -81.27 -10.76 25.39
CA GLU A 242 -82.60 -10.18 25.19
C GLU A 242 -83.67 -11.27 25.00
N ASN A 243 -84.56 -11.35 26.00
CA ASN A 243 -85.90 -11.93 25.94
C ASN A 243 -86.63 -11.48 24.68
N ARG A 244 -87.32 -12.41 24.01
CA ARG A 244 -88.56 -12.09 23.28
C ARG A 244 -89.59 -13.17 23.53
N ASP A 245 -90.61 -12.75 24.27
CA ASP A 245 -91.89 -13.41 24.47
C ASP A 245 -92.61 -13.63 23.13
N ASP A 246 -93.45 -14.66 23.13
CA ASP A 246 -94.37 -15.08 22.06
C ASP A 246 -95.33 -13.94 21.62
N PRO A 247 -96.00 -14.06 20.45
CA PRO A 247 -97.28 -14.78 20.44
C PRO A 247 -97.64 -15.52 19.13
N PHE A 248 -98.61 -16.42 19.30
CA PHE A 248 -99.48 -17.16 18.36
C PHE A 248 -99.12 -18.62 18.03
#